data_AF-A0A952A3T4-F1
#
_entry.id   AF-A0A952A3T4-F1
#
_cell.length_a   1.000
_cell.length_b   1.000
_cell.length_c   1.000
_cell.angle_alpha   90.00
_cell.angle_beta   90.00
_cell.angle_gamma   90.00
#
_symmetry.space_group_name_H-M   'P 1'
#
loop_
_entity.id
_entity.type
_entity.pdbx_description
1 polymer ?
#
loop_
_entity_poly.entity_id
_entity_poly.type
_entity_poly.pdbx_seq_one_letter_code
_entity_poly.pdbx_strand_id
1 'polypeptide(L)'
;MSWYRQYRPTTISGLHLQSVREQLEKLRTAKTFPHALLLTGPRGAGKTSTARIIAAMLNDPANAKGTPLKDVNSQDELVQRIIQGNSLAVNEMDAASHRGIDDVRALKEQAYLPPQEGNTLVFILDEVHMLTTEAFNALLKLLEEPPSHVVFILATTEEHKVPATIVSRSTLIRFPKATHQELRAALEPIIKDQKLKIDEAALTAIVESVDGSFRDAVKLLEMVAAGVDQITAEHVQNYLRTTPSETVFQLVDAIIGKDEQQVVSIFNSLRLQNADQRQFLSTLLHLLHQDLILAITEPKQAKYTKRISQFLLAQFSLPEVSISGPIPFLNLELKSLELVFRAQEKRDGGATAISPSSRSASAVSGSRNVAAAPQMSSSLSHVADRVPSHQTVEPVQADQSSLHRAGDPALSMLLIEKWQEFVAAVEQRNSSLAALLRSAKASLTANGNVCVEVFYQFHRDQLKQPKFRSILDQACESLIGQPTAFEFQLAQSGKVAESLSTVTVPSGEADQLIQLAQEVFL
;
A
#
# COMPACT_ATOMS: atom_id res chain seq x y z
N MET A 1 -19.59 -5.30 -22.20
CA MET A 1 -18.38 -4.68 -21.61
C MET A 1 -18.74 -4.21 -20.21
N SER A 2 -17.78 -4.14 -19.29
CA SER A 2 -18.04 -3.59 -17.96
C SER A 2 -18.45 -2.12 -18.05
N TRP A 3 -19.46 -1.69 -17.29
CA TRP A 3 -20.01 -0.34 -17.35
C TRP A 3 -18.96 0.75 -17.12
N TYR A 4 -18.01 0.55 -16.21
CA TYR A 4 -16.96 1.55 -15.93
C TYR A 4 -16.02 1.84 -17.13
N ARG A 5 -15.99 0.97 -18.14
CA ARG A 5 -15.27 1.20 -19.41
C ARG A 5 -16.17 1.85 -20.45
N GLN A 6 -17.42 1.42 -20.53
CA GLN A 6 -18.40 1.91 -21.50
C GLN A 6 -18.78 3.37 -21.24
N TYR A 7 -19.00 3.75 -19.98
CA TYR A 7 -19.38 5.11 -19.57
C TYR A 7 -18.18 5.96 -19.16
N ARG A 8 -16.98 5.61 -19.62
CA ARG A 8 -15.79 6.43 -19.36
C ARG A 8 -15.97 7.80 -20.05
N PRO A 9 -15.75 8.93 -19.37
CA PRO A 9 -15.80 10.25 -19.99
C PRO A 9 -14.85 10.35 -21.19
N THR A 10 -15.33 10.94 -22.28
CA THR A 10 -14.60 11.12 -23.54
C THR A 10 -14.27 12.57 -23.86
N THR A 11 -14.92 13.52 -23.19
CA THR A 11 -14.76 14.97 -23.37
C THR A 11 -14.46 15.65 -22.04
N ILE A 12 -13.89 16.85 -22.09
CA ILE A 12 -13.63 17.65 -20.88
C ILE A 12 -14.96 17.98 -20.20
N SER A 13 -15.97 18.35 -20.99
CA SER A 13 -17.32 18.65 -20.50
C SER A 13 -17.96 17.49 -19.73
N GLY A 14 -17.66 16.25 -20.15
CA GLY A 14 -18.16 15.02 -19.54
C GLY A 14 -17.45 14.58 -18.25
N LEU A 15 -16.37 15.25 -17.84
CA LEU A 15 -15.72 14.95 -16.55
C LEU A 15 -16.61 15.40 -15.39
N HIS A 16 -16.84 14.51 -14.43
CA HIS A 16 -17.72 14.81 -13.30
C HIS A 16 -17.08 15.70 -12.23
N LEU A 17 -15.75 15.71 -12.11
CA LEU A 17 -15.05 16.59 -11.17
C LEU A 17 -15.04 18.04 -11.68
N GLN A 18 -15.74 18.92 -10.97
CA GLN A 18 -15.83 20.32 -11.36
C GLN A 18 -14.47 21.02 -11.30
N SER A 19 -13.70 20.80 -10.24
CA SER A 19 -12.38 21.43 -10.06
C SER A 19 -11.40 21.09 -11.18
N VAL A 20 -11.44 19.85 -11.68
CA VAL A 20 -10.59 19.39 -12.77
C VAL A 20 -11.06 19.99 -14.09
N ARG A 21 -12.37 20.04 -14.35
CA ARG A 21 -12.91 20.71 -15.55
C ARG A 21 -12.46 22.16 -15.65
N GLU A 22 -12.60 22.91 -14.57
CA GLU A 22 -12.21 24.33 -14.55
C GLU A 22 -10.71 24.53 -14.81
N GLN A 23 -9.85 23.63 -14.30
CA GLN A 23 -8.41 23.67 -14.57
C GLN A 23 -8.09 23.32 -16.03
N LEU A 24 -8.74 22.30 -16.59
CA LEU A 24 -8.55 21.93 -17.99
C LEU A 24 -9.05 23.00 -18.95
N GLU A 25 -10.18 23.66 -18.66
CA GLU A 25 -10.68 24.80 -19.45
C GLU A 25 -9.71 25.98 -19.46
N LYS A 26 -9.03 26.24 -18.32
CA LYS A 26 -7.96 27.25 -18.25
C LYS A 26 -6.76 26.86 -19.11
N LEU A 27 -6.34 25.59 -19.09
CA LEU A 27 -5.25 25.10 -19.93
C LEU A 27 -5.62 25.11 -21.41
N ARG A 28 -6.87 24.81 -21.73
CA ARG A 28 -7.44 24.80 -23.08
C ARG A 28 -7.41 26.19 -23.74
N THR A 29 -7.68 27.22 -22.95
CA THR A 29 -7.72 28.63 -23.41
C THR A 29 -6.38 29.35 -23.30
N ALA A 30 -5.36 28.72 -22.73
CA ALA A 30 -4.02 29.27 -22.64
C ALA A 30 -3.35 29.38 -24.02
N LYS A 31 -2.43 30.35 -24.17
CA LYS A 31 -1.67 30.55 -25.42
C LYS A 31 -0.72 29.39 -25.75
N THR A 32 -0.23 28.72 -24.71
CA THR A 32 0.73 27.62 -24.82
C THR A 32 0.29 26.49 -23.92
N PHE A 33 0.24 25.27 -24.46
CA PHE A 33 -0.04 24.07 -23.69
C PHE A 33 1.23 23.58 -22.99
N PRO A 34 1.19 23.17 -21.71
CA PRO A 34 2.35 22.67 -21.01
C PRO A 34 2.86 21.35 -21.62
N HIS A 35 4.17 21.20 -21.69
CA HIS A 35 4.82 19.98 -22.19
C HIS A 35 4.75 18.82 -21.18
N ALA A 36 4.51 19.10 -19.90
CA ALA A 36 4.41 18.10 -18.85
C ALA A 36 3.26 18.41 -17.88
N LEU A 37 2.43 17.41 -17.62
CA LEU A 37 1.33 17.43 -16.67
C LEU A 37 1.56 16.37 -15.60
N LEU A 38 1.31 16.71 -14.33
CA LEU A 38 1.28 15.76 -13.22
C LEU A 38 -0.13 15.70 -12.64
N LEU A 39 -0.82 14.58 -12.89
CA LEU A 39 -2.14 14.26 -12.38
C LEU A 39 -2.00 13.51 -11.05
N THR A 40 -2.41 14.12 -9.95
CA THR A 40 -2.29 13.53 -8.61
C THR A 40 -3.65 13.39 -7.94
N GLY A 41 -3.87 12.30 -7.21
CA GLY A 41 -5.08 12.11 -6.42
C GLY A 41 -5.45 10.64 -6.23
N PRO A 42 -6.56 10.33 -5.55
CA PRO A 42 -6.90 8.96 -5.18
C PRO A 42 -7.16 8.07 -6.41
N ARG A 43 -7.07 6.76 -6.20
CA ARG A 43 -7.40 5.78 -7.24
C ARG A 43 -8.87 5.93 -7.65
N GLY A 44 -9.15 5.78 -8.95
CA GLY A 44 -10.52 5.85 -9.45
C GLY A 44 -11.12 7.25 -9.57
N ALA A 45 -10.36 8.32 -9.25
CA ALA A 45 -10.78 9.72 -9.42
C ALA A 45 -10.84 10.20 -10.90
N GLY A 46 -10.36 9.40 -11.86
CA GLY A 46 -10.43 9.73 -13.29
C GLY A 46 -9.12 10.18 -13.95
N LYS A 47 -7.97 10.11 -13.27
CA LYS A 47 -6.65 10.54 -13.80
C LYS A 47 -6.33 10.00 -15.20
N THR A 48 -6.33 8.68 -15.39
CA THR A 48 -6.02 8.04 -16.68
C THR A 48 -7.06 8.40 -17.75
N SER A 49 -8.34 8.56 -17.38
CA SER A 49 -9.38 9.01 -18.32
C SER A 49 -9.09 10.43 -18.78
N THR A 50 -8.79 11.34 -17.86
CA THR A 50 -8.40 12.72 -18.17
C THR A 50 -7.14 12.78 -19.04
N ALA A 51 -6.14 11.93 -18.77
CA ALA A 51 -4.94 11.84 -19.59
C ALA A 51 -5.26 11.51 -21.06
N ARG A 52 -6.14 10.53 -21.30
CA ARG A 52 -6.59 10.17 -22.65
C ARG A 52 -7.42 11.27 -23.32
N ILE A 53 -8.27 11.97 -22.57
CA ILE A 53 -9.03 13.13 -23.09
C ILE A 53 -8.08 14.24 -23.54
N ILE A 54 -7.05 14.54 -22.74
CA ILE A 54 -6.03 15.52 -23.11
C ILE A 54 -5.27 15.07 -24.36
N ALA A 55 -4.88 13.81 -24.42
CA ALA A 55 -4.17 13.28 -25.58
C ALA A 55 -5.02 13.33 -26.87
N ALA A 56 -6.32 13.04 -26.74
CA ALA A 56 -7.28 13.17 -27.83
C ALA A 56 -7.46 14.62 -28.26
N MET A 57 -7.59 15.55 -27.30
CA MET A 57 -7.70 16.98 -27.57
C MET A 57 -6.48 17.52 -28.33
N LEU A 58 -5.26 17.10 -27.97
CA LEU A 58 -4.02 17.55 -28.60
C LEU A 58 -3.82 17.02 -30.04
N ASN A 59 -4.53 15.95 -30.40
CA ASN A 59 -4.44 15.33 -31.73
C ASN A 59 -5.72 15.48 -32.55
N ASP A 60 -6.74 16.16 -32.03
CA ASP A 60 -7.96 16.48 -32.77
C ASP A 60 -7.63 17.39 -33.98
N PRO A 61 -8.03 17.03 -35.21
CA PRO A 61 -7.79 17.86 -36.39
C PRO A 61 -8.38 19.26 -36.30
N ALA A 62 -9.44 19.45 -35.49
CA ALA A 62 -10.04 20.77 -35.24
C ALA A 62 -9.13 21.70 -34.44
N ASN A 63 -8.07 21.17 -33.81
CA ASN A 63 -7.13 21.88 -32.96
C ASN A 63 -5.80 22.10 -33.68
N ALA A 64 -5.69 23.23 -34.38
CA ALA A 64 -4.44 23.67 -34.99
C ALA A 64 -3.49 24.28 -33.93
N LYS A 65 -2.18 24.19 -34.17
CA LYS A 65 -1.16 24.83 -33.31
C LYS A 65 -1.39 26.34 -33.24
N GLY A 66 -1.55 26.88 -32.03
CA GLY A 66 -1.59 28.33 -31.77
C GLY A 66 -2.98 28.96 -31.61
N THR A 67 -4.06 28.19 -31.70
CA THR A 67 -5.42 28.64 -31.34
C THR A 67 -5.86 28.04 -30.00
N PRO A 68 -6.82 28.66 -29.28
CA PRO A 68 -7.47 28.02 -28.13
C PRO A 68 -7.95 26.63 -28.56
N LEU A 69 -7.54 25.61 -27.83
CA LEU A 69 -7.92 24.24 -28.13
C LEU A 69 -9.44 24.12 -27.98
N LYS A 70 -10.13 23.37 -28.81
CA LYS A 70 -11.55 23.03 -28.65
C LYS A 70 -11.65 21.74 -27.84
N ASP A 71 -12.79 21.55 -27.18
CA ASP A 71 -13.10 20.25 -26.57
C ASP A 71 -13.16 19.16 -27.64
N VAL A 72 -12.96 17.91 -27.22
CA VAL A 72 -12.74 16.76 -28.09
C VAL A 72 -13.94 16.52 -29.01
N ASN A 73 -13.70 16.53 -30.33
CA ASN A 73 -14.68 16.12 -31.30
C ASN A 73 -14.75 14.59 -31.38
N SER A 74 -15.79 14.02 -30.77
CA SER A 74 -15.96 12.57 -30.65
C SER A 74 -16.23 11.83 -31.98
N GLN A 75 -16.32 12.54 -33.12
CA GLN A 75 -16.57 11.92 -34.43
C GLN A 75 -15.31 11.58 -35.22
N ASP A 76 -14.15 12.08 -34.81
CA ASP A 76 -12.89 11.77 -35.50
C ASP A 76 -12.35 10.37 -35.15
N GLU A 77 -11.87 9.64 -36.16
CA GLU A 77 -11.42 8.25 -36.00
C GLU A 77 -10.16 8.14 -35.12
N LEU A 78 -9.22 9.07 -35.25
CA LEU A 78 -8.00 9.10 -34.45
C LEU A 78 -8.33 9.40 -32.99
N VAL A 79 -9.21 10.38 -32.75
CA VAL A 79 -9.71 10.71 -31.41
C VAL A 79 -10.36 9.51 -30.72
N GLN A 80 -11.22 8.77 -31.44
CA GLN A 80 -11.85 7.57 -30.90
C GLN A 80 -10.82 6.48 -30.58
N ARG A 81 -9.82 6.26 -31.44
CA ARG A 81 -8.72 5.31 -31.20
C ARG A 81 -7.90 5.70 -29.97
N ILE A 82 -7.61 6.99 -29.77
CA ILE A 82 -6.92 7.48 -28.57
C ILE A 82 -7.72 7.18 -27.30
N ILE A 83 -9.02 7.52 -27.28
CA ILE A 83 -9.88 7.30 -26.11
C ILE A 83 -9.93 5.80 -25.74
N GLN A 84 -10.04 4.93 -26.75
CA GLN A 84 -10.04 3.48 -26.58
C GLN A 84 -8.67 2.93 -26.13
N GLY A 85 -7.58 3.67 -26.33
CA GLY A 85 -6.21 3.27 -26.01
C GLY A 85 -5.51 2.48 -27.12
N ASN A 86 -5.95 2.64 -28.37
CA ASN A 86 -5.49 1.89 -29.54
C ASN A 86 -4.88 2.83 -30.62
N SER A 87 -4.13 3.86 -30.21
CA SER A 87 -3.51 4.84 -31.11
C SER A 87 -1.98 4.80 -31.01
N LEU A 88 -1.29 5.05 -32.12
CA LEU A 88 0.16 5.20 -32.15
C LEU A 88 0.61 6.59 -31.72
N ALA A 89 -0.32 7.55 -31.64
CA ALA A 89 -0.06 8.90 -31.13
C ALA A 89 0.11 8.94 -29.61
N VAL A 90 -0.31 7.88 -28.89
CA VAL A 90 -0.30 7.82 -27.44
C VAL A 90 0.40 6.55 -26.97
N ASN A 91 1.50 6.72 -26.23
CA ASN A 91 2.18 5.63 -25.57
C ASN A 91 1.80 5.64 -24.07
N GLU A 92 1.01 4.65 -23.66
CA GLU A 92 0.59 4.46 -22.26
C GLU A 92 1.47 3.39 -21.61
N MET A 93 2.24 3.79 -20.59
CA MET A 93 3.13 2.93 -19.82
C MET A 93 2.68 2.89 -18.36
N ASP A 94 2.41 1.69 -17.85
CA ASP A 94 2.19 1.47 -16.43
C ASP A 94 3.53 1.31 -15.70
N ALA A 95 3.89 2.31 -14.91
CA ALA A 95 5.14 2.34 -14.17
C ALA A 95 5.20 1.31 -13.03
N ALA A 96 4.07 0.70 -12.63
CA ALA A 96 4.11 -0.43 -11.71
C ALA A 96 4.72 -1.68 -12.37
N SER A 97 4.49 -1.84 -13.67
CA SER A 97 4.96 -2.97 -14.47
C SER A 97 6.30 -2.68 -15.18
N HIS A 98 6.51 -1.43 -15.61
CA HIS A 98 7.66 -0.97 -16.39
C HIS A 98 8.38 0.14 -15.62
N ARG A 99 9.13 -0.26 -14.58
CA ARG A 99 9.72 0.67 -13.60
C ARG A 99 11.21 0.99 -13.82
N GLY A 100 11.84 0.30 -14.78
CA GLY A 100 13.29 0.28 -14.94
C GLY A 100 13.82 1.49 -15.71
N ILE A 101 15.14 1.72 -15.59
CA ILE A 101 15.81 2.74 -16.39
C ILE A 101 15.75 2.43 -17.89
N ASP A 102 15.79 1.15 -18.27
CA ASP A 102 15.79 0.75 -19.68
C ASP A 102 14.44 1.03 -20.35
N ASP A 103 13.32 0.91 -19.62
CA ASP A 103 11.99 1.30 -20.10
C ASP A 103 11.95 2.80 -20.44
N VAL A 104 12.47 3.64 -19.53
CA VAL A 104 12.53 5.10 -19.73
C VAL A 104 13.53 5.48 -20.83
N ARG A 105 14.60 4.72 -21.03
CA ARG A 105 15.54 4.93 -22.16
C ARG A 105 14.89 4.60 -23.49
N ALA A 106 14.16 3.48 -23.59
CA ALA A 106 13.41 3.15 -24.79
C ALA A 106 12.35 4.23 -25.10
N LEU A 107 11.65 4.70 -24.07
CA LEU A 107 10.73 5.82 -24.19
C LEU A 107 11.43 7.08 -24.71
N LYS A 108 12.61 7.39 -24.16
CA LYS A 108 13.42 8.54 -24.57
C LYS A 108 13.77 8.48 -26.05
N GLU A 109 14.22 7.34 -26.54
CA GLU A 109 14.55 7.16 -27.96
C GLU A 109 13.32 7.39 -28.84
N GLN A 110 12.16 6.88 -28.44
CA GLN A 110 10.90 7.11 -29.15
C GLN A 110 10.47 8.58 -29.14
N ALA A 111 10.70 9.31 -28.05
CA ALA A 111 10.32 10.71 -27.93
C ALA A 111 11.02 11.61 -28.96
N TYR A 112 12.26 11.29 -29.37
CA TYR A 112 12.97 12.05 -30.39
C TYR A 112 12.50 11.77 -31.82
N LEU A 113 11.74 10.70 -32.04
CA LEU A 113 11.16 10.39 -33.34
C LEU A 113 9.90 11.25 -33.57
N PRO A 114 9.64 11.70 -34.81
CA PRO A 114 8.40 12.40 -35.13
C PRO A 114 7.18 11.47 -34.95
N PRO A 115 5.99 12.03 -34.65
CA PRO A 115 4.78 11.23 -34.48
C PRO A 115 4.46 10.50 -35.78
N GLN A 116 4.23 9.19 -35.68
CA GLN A 116 3.79 8.35 -36.81
C GLN A 116 2.31 8.59 -37.15
N GLU A 117 1.58 9.13 -36.18
CA GLU A 117 0.15 9.37 -36.24
C GLU A 117 -0.17 10.65 -35.43
N GLY A 118 -1.05 11.50 -35.94
CA GLY A 118 -1.42 12.75 -35.28
C GLY A 118 -0.32 13.83 -35.33
N ASN A 119 -0.55 14.91 -34.57
CA ASN A 119 0.34 16.08 -34.54
C ASN A 119 1.28 16.09 -33.33
N THR A 120 0.90 15.38 -32.27
CA THR A 120 1.56 15.38 -30.96
C THR A 120 1.69 13.96 -30.44
N LEU A 121 2.92 13.55 -30.13
CA LEU A 121 3.21 12.29 -29.45
C LEU A 121 3.01 12.46 -27.94
N VAL A 122 2.10 11.71 -27.35
CA VAL A 122 1.75 11.83 -25.93
C VAL A 122 2.21 10.60 -25.16
N PHE A 123 2.99 10.80 -24.09
CA PHE A 123 3.38 9.74 -23.17
C PHE A 123 2.54 9.82 -21.90
N ILE A 124 1.76 8.79 -21.62
CA ILE A 124 0.99 8.66 -20.38
C ILE A 124 1.72 7.66 -19.47
N LEU A 125 2.27 8.14 -18.36
CA LEU A 125 2.95 7.30 -17.37
C LEU A 125 2.04 7.15 -16.14
N ASP A 126 1.35 6.02 -16.03
CA ASP A 126 0.46 5.74 -14.88
C ASP A 126 1.25 5.18 -13.69
N GLU A 127 0.78 5.50 -12.49
CA GLU A 127 1.44 5.20 -11.20
C GLU A 127 2.95 5.54 -11.18
N VAL A 128 3.34 6.71 -11.69
CA VAL A 128 4.75 7.13 -11.89
C VAL A 128 5.59 7.06 -10.60
N HIS A 129 4.97 7.15 -9.42
CA HIS A 129 5.64 6.98 -8.14
C HIS A 129 6.28 5.59 -7.94
N MET A 130 5.94 4.61 -8.78
CA MET A 130 6.53 3.27 -8.79
C MET A 130 7.83 3.18 -9.60
N LEU A 131 8.22 4.24 -10.34
CA LEU A 131 9.49 4.30 -11.05
C LEU A 131 10.67 4.25 -10.08
N THR A 132 11.75 3.61 -10.54
CA THR A 132 13.04 3.63 -9.83
C THR A 132 13.66 5.04 -9.87
N THR A 133 14.54 5.34 -8.91
CA THR A 133 15.24 6.63 -8.85
C THR A 133 16.05 6.89 -10.11
N GLU A 134 16.69 5.84 -10.66
CA GLU A 134 17.46 5.91 -11.91
C GLU A 134 16.55 6.24 -13.10
N ALA A 135 15.35 5.66 -13.15
CA ALA A 135 14.34 5.96 -14.17
C ALA A 135 13.85 7.41 -14.09
N PHE A 136 13.59 7.95 -12.89
CA PHE A 136 13.26 9.37 -12.71
C PHE A 136 14.37 10.30 -13.22
N ASN A 137 15.63 9.98 -12.93
CA ASN A 137 16.77 10.78 -13.40
C ASN A 137 16.90 10.75 -14.93
N ALA A 138 16.61 9.61 -15.56
CA ALA A 138 16.59 9.51 -17.02
C ALA A 138 15.46 10.36 -17.63
N LEU A 139 14.31 10.45 -16.97
CA LEU A 139 13.16 11.25 -17.40
C LEU A 139 13.40 12.77 -17.26
N LEU A 140 14.18 13.20 -16.26
CA LEU A 140 14.44 14.64 -16.03
C LEU A 140 14.99 15.35 -17.26
N LYS A 141 15.93 14.72 -17.98
CA LYS A 141 16.51 15.30 -19.20
C LYS A 141 15.47 15.53 -20.30
N LEU A 142 14.46 14.66 -20.39
CA LEU A 142 13.35 14.83 -21.34
C LEU A 142 12.35 15.91 -20.92
N LEU A 143 12.11 16.06 -19.61
CA LEU A 143 11.19 17.07 -19.10
C LEU A 143 11.79 18.48 -19.15
N GLU A 144 13.12 18.63 -19.08
CA GLU A 144 13.78 19.93 -19.22
C GLU A 144 13.79 20.46 -20.64
N GLU A 145 14.09 19.59 -21.61
CA GLU A 145 14.22 19.96 -23.03
C GLU A 145 13.39 18.99 -23.89
N PRO A 146 12.05 18.98 -23.77
CA PRO A 146 11.20 18.10 -24.56
C PRO A 146 11.18 18.54 -26.03
N PRO A 147 11.15 17.59 -26.97
CA PRO A 147 10.86 17.90 -28.37
C PRO A 147 9.50 18.62 -28.51
N SER A 148 9.39 19.53 -29.49
CA SER A 148 8.20 20.40 -29.64
C SER A 148 6.90 19.66 -30.00
N HIS A 149 6.99 18.39 -30.38
CA HIS A 149 5.88 17.51 -30.69
C HIS A 149 5.55 16.51 -29.56
N VAL A 150 6.20 16.62 -28.39
CA VAL A 150 6.02 15.66 -27.29
C VAL A 150 5.33 16.29 -26.09
N VAL A 151 4.37 15.57 -25.51
CA VAL A 151 3.72 15.93 -24.24
C VAL A 151 3.76 14.74 -23.28
N PHE A 152 4.14 15.01 -22.04
CA PHE A 152 4.15 14.04 -20.94
C PHE A 152 2.94 14.24 -20.02
N ILE A 153 2.24 13.16 -19.71
CA ILE A 153 1.17 13.12 -18.72
C ILE A 153 1.52 12.06 -17.69
N LEU A 154 1.96 12.52 -16.53
CA LEU A 154 2.34 11.68 -15.39
C LEU A 154 1.12 11.53 -14.48
N ALA A 155 0.74 10.32 -14.10
CA ALA A 155 -0.32 10.08 -13.13
C ALA A 155 0.21 9.38 -11.89
N THR A 156 -0.23 9.81 -10.71
CA THR A 156 0.14 9.18 -9.44
C THR A 156 -0.99 9.19 -8.43
N THR A 157 -1.04 8.15 -7.60
CA THR A 157 -1.83 8.14 -6.36
C THR A 157 -1.09 8.72 -5.16
N GLU A 158 0.23 8.80 -5.22
CA GLU A 158 1.10 9.24 -4.12
C GLU A 158 2.01 10.39 -4.56
N GLU A 159 1.55 11.64 -4.40
CA GLU A 159 2.31 12.86 -4.76
C GLU A 159 3.68 12.93 -4.07
N HIS A 160 3.72 12.58 -2.79
CA HIS A 160 4.90 12.71 -1.92
C HIS A 160 6.05 11.77 -2.29
N LYS A 161 5.79 10.71 -3.06
CA LYS A 161 6.81 9.79 -3.58
C LYS A 161 7.43 10.27 -4.89
N VAL A 162 6.83 11.25 -5.55
CA VAL A 162 7.37 11.82 -6.79
C VAL A 162 8.46 12.85 -6.43
N PRO A 163 9.65 12.78 -7.04
CA PRO A 163 10.71 13.75 -6.77
C PRO A 163 10.27 15.19 -7.03
N ALA A 164 10.62 16.11 -6.13
CA ALA A 164 10.30 17.52 -6.25
C ALA A 164 10.82 18.16 -7.57
N THR A 165 11.89 17.59 -8.13
CA THR A 165 12.46 17.99 -9.43
C THR A 165 11.53 17.70 -10.61
N ILE A 166 10.70 16.66 -10.53
CA ILE A 166 9.68 16.34 -11.55
C ILE A 166 8.46 17.26 -11.36
N VAL A 167 8.04 17.44 -10.10
CA VAL A 167 6.89 18.30 -9.75
C VAL A 167 7.15 19.74 -10.21
N SER A 168 8.36 20.28 -10.02
CA SER A 168 8.68 21.65 -10.41
C SER A 168 8.71 21.89 -11.93
N ARG A 169 8.86 20.82 -12.73
CA ARG A 169 8.86 20.86 -14.20
C ARG A 169 7.52 20.48 -14.81
N SER A 170 6.53 20.16 -14.00
CA SER A 170 5.22 19.71 -14.45
C SER A 170 4.12 20.68 -13.99
N THR A 171 3.10 20.86 -14.81
CA THR A 171 1.88 21.54 -14.35
C THR A 171 1.04 20.56 -13.53
N LEU A 172 0.83 20.89 -12.27
CA LEU A 172 0.13 20.01 -11.31
C LEU A 172 -1.39 20.17 -11.42
N ILE A 173 -2.09 19.05 -11.60
CA ILE A 173 -3.55 18.95 -11.57
C ILE A 173 -3.93 18.00 -10.43
N ARG A 174 -4.61 18.55 -9.42
CA ARG A 174 -5.03 17.79 -8.22
C ARG A 174 -6.46 17.29 -8.39
N PHE A 175 -6.63 15.99 -8.23
CA PHE A 175 -7.91 15.29 -8.22
C PHE A 175 -8.33 15.08 -6.76
N PRO A 176 -9.29 15.86 -6.24
CA PRO A 176 -9.85 15.58 -4.93
C PRO A 176 -10.69 14.30 -4.95
N LYS A 177 -11.07 13.81 -3.76
CA LYS A 177 -12.14 12.82 -3.65
C LYS A 177 -13.43 13.43 -4.20
N ALA A 178 -14.18 12.66 -4.99
CA ALA A 178 -15.45 13.11 -5.53
C ALA A 178 -16.46 13.34 -4.40
N THR A 179 -17.23 14.41 -4.52
CA THR A 179 -18.35 14.66 -3.61
C THR A 179 -19.51 13.72 -3.90
N HIS A 180 -20.43 13.55 -2.94
CA HIS A 180 -21.61 12.72 -3.14
C HIS A 180 -22.46 13.21 -4.33
N GLN A 181 -22.53 14.52 -4.56
CA GLN A 181 -23.24 15.11 -5.70
C GLN A 181 -22.60 14.76 -7.04
N GLU A 182 -21.26 14.84 -7.14
CA GLU A 182 -20.54 14.49 -8.36
C GLU A 182 -20.63 12.99 -8.67
N LEU A 183 -20.59 12.13 -7.66
CA LEU A 183 -20.80 10.69 -7.83
C LEU A 183 -22.22 10.37 -8.31
N ARG A 184 -23.26 11.01 -7.75
CA ARG A 184 -24.64 10.85 -8.23
C ARG A 184 -24.78 11.29 -9.68
N ALA A 185 -24.23 12.45 -10.04
CA ALA A 185 -24.23 12.96 -11.41
C ALA A 185 -23.52 12.02 -12.39
N ALA A 186 -22.53 11.24 -11.93
CA ALA A 186 -21.86 10.22 -12.73
C ALA A 186 -22.71 8.96 -12.95
N LEU A 187 -23.51 8.56 -11.96
CA LEU A 187 -24.33 7.35 -12.02
C LEU A 187 -25.66 7.57 -12.75
N GLU A 188 -26.22 8.78 -12.67
CA GLU A 188 -27.51 9.13 -13.27
C GLU A 188 -27.64 8.81 -14.78
N PRO A 189 -26.67 9.16 -15.66
CA PRO A 189 -26.74 8.78 -17.07
C PRO A 189 -26.71 7.27 -17.27
N ILE A 190 -25.97 6.52 -16.43
CA ILE A 190 -25.89 5.06 -16.50
C ILE A 190 -27.22 4.43 -16.12
N ILE A 191 -27.85 4.92 -15.04
CA ILE A 191 -29.17 4.48 -14.58
C ILE A 191 -30.23 4.68 -15.68
N LYS A 192 -30.21 5.84 -16.35
CA LYS A 192 -31.13 6.17 -17.44
C LYS A 192 -30.91 5.29 -18.68
N ASP A 193 -29.66 5.11 -19.10
CA ASP A 193 -29.32 4.34 -20.30
C ASP A 193 -29.61 2.84 -20.12
N GLN A 194 -29.28 2.30 -18.94
CA GLN A 194 -29.54 0.91 -18.57
C GLN A 194 -30.99 0.67 -18.08
N LYS A 195 -31.83 1.72 -18.02
CA LYS A 195 -33.23 1.67 -17.56
C LYS A 195 -33.39 1.00 -16.19
N LEU A 196 -32.46 1.26 -15.27
CA LEU A 196 -32.46 0.66 -13.94
C LEU A 196 -33.53 1.32 -13.06
N LYS A 197 -34.28 0.50 -12.31
CA LYS A 197 -35.13 0.98 -11.22
C LYS A 197 -34.31 0.96 -9.93
N ILE A 198 -33.97 2.12 -9.40
CA ILE A 198 -33.17 2.25 -8.18
C ILE A 198 -33.85 3.20 -7.20
N ASP A 199 -33.87 2.80 -5.93
CA ASP A 199 -34.39 3.64 -4.85
C ASP A 199 -33.34 4.69 -4.45
N GLU A 200 -33.78 5.90 -4.08
CA GLU A 200 -32.88 6.97 -3.62
C GLU A 200 -32.02 6.55 -2.40
N ALA A 201 -32.58 5.74 -1.51
CA ALA A 201 -31.86 5.18 -0.38
C ALA A 201 -30.72 4.23 -0.84
N ALA A 202 -30.98 3.44 -1.89
CA ALA A 202 -29.97 2.55 -2.46
C ALA A 202 -28.86 3.35 -3.14
N LEU A 203 -29.21 4.36 -3.95
CA LEU A 203 -28.23 5.23 -4.60
C LEU A 203 -27.34 5.95 -3.57
N THR A 204 -27.92 6.39 -2.46
CA THR A 204 -27.18 7.01 -1.35
C THR A 204 -26.22 6.02 -0.70
N ALA A 205 -26.67 4.80 -0.41
CA ALA A 205 -25.80 3.75 0.15
C ALA A 205 -24.62 3.42 -0.78
N ILE A 206 -24.82 3.37 -2.09
CA ILE A 206 -23.74 3.18 -3.07
C ILE A 206 -22.71 4.30 -2.95
N VAL A 207 -23.16 5.55 -2.96
CA VAL A 207 -22.30 6.74 -2.94
C VAL A 207 -21.52 6.86 -1.62
N GLU A 208 -22.13 6.51 -0.49
CA GLU A 208 -21.47 6.52 0.82
C GLU A 208 -20.45 5.39 0.96
N SER A 209 -20.70 4.24 0.30
CA SER A 209 -19.81 3.08 0.38
C SER A 209 -18.52 3.22 -0.43
N VAL A 210 -18.49 4.15 -1.39
CA VAL A 210 -17.36 4.36 -2.30
C VAL A 210 -16.65 5.65 -1.91
N ASP A 211 -15.40 5.54 -1.47
CA ASP A 211 -14.58 6.62 -0.89
C ASP A 211 -14.17 7.70 -1.92
N GLY A 212 -15.13 8.32 -2.59
CA GLY A 212 -14.93 9.33 -3.64
C GLY A 212 -14.45 8.78 -4.98
N SER A 213 -14.52 7.46 -5.21
CA SER A 213 -14.04 6.79 -6.43
C SER A 213 -15.16 6.55 -7.45
N PHE A 214 -15.09 7.23 -8.60
CA PHE A 214 -16.06 7.02 -9.70
C PHE A 214 -16.03 5.58 -10.23
N ARG A 215 -14.82 5.02 -10.36
CA ARG A 215 -14.65 3.65 -10.87
C ARG A 215 -15.35 2.63 -9.99
N ASP A 216 -15.20 2.77 -8.67
CA ASP A 216 -15.77 1.82 -7.73
C ASP A 216 -17.27 2.03 -7.57
N ALA A 217 -17.76 3.29 -7.66
CA ALA A 217 -19.18 3.60 -7.72
C ALA A 217 -19.88 2.89 -8.90
N VAL A 218 -19.34 3.02 -10.11
CA VAL A 218 -19.93 2.39 -11.31
C VAL A 218 -19.87 0.88 -11.24
N LYS A 219 -18.75 0.30 -10.75
CA LYS A 219 -18.64 -1.15 -10.55
C LYS A 219 -19.67 -1.65 -9.54
N LEU A 220 -19.84 -0.93 -8.42
CA LEU A 220 -20.77 -1.36 -7.39
C LEU A 220 -22.21 -1.29 -7.89
N LEU A 221 -22.57 -0.24 -8.64
CA LEU A 221 -23.86 -0.17 -9.32
C LEU A 221 -24.05 -1.35 -10.30
N GLU A 222 -23.05 -1.67 -11.11
CA GLU A 222 -23.06 -2.82 -12.04
C GLU A 222 -23.28 -4.16 -11.33
N MET A 223 -22.62 -4.35 -10.20
CA MET A 223 -22.70 -5.59 -9.43
C MET A 223 -24.04 -5.75 -8.70
N VAL A 224 -24.59 -4.66 -8.14
CA VAL A 224 -25.90 -4.70 -7.46
C VAL A 224 -27.07 -4.77 -8.45
N ALA A 225 -26.90 -4.21 -9.65
CA ALA A 225 -27.90 -4.32 -10.72
C ALA A 225 -27.98 -5.74 -11.33
N ALA A 226 -26.96 -6.57 -11.14
CA ALA A 226 -26.88 -7.88 -11.76
C ALA A 226 -27.94 -8.84 -11.19
N GLY A 227 -28.93 -9.21 -12.00
CA GLY A 227 -29.93 -10.22 -11.65
C GLY A 227 -31.11 -9.73 -10.83
N VAL A 228 -31.33 -8.41 -10.76
CA VAL A 228 -32.43 -7.81 -9.99
C VAL A 228 -33.19 -6.78 -10.81
N ASP A 229 -34.52 -6.80 -10.76
CA ASP A 229 -35.38 -5.84 -11.47
C ASP A 229 -35.45 -4.46 -10.79
N GLN A 230 -35.25 -4.41 -9.47
CA GLN A 230 -35.24 -3.18 -8.67
C GLN A 230 -34.12 -3.20 -7.62
N ILE A 231 -33.32 -2.14 -7.60
CA ILE A 231 -32.20 -1.97 -6.68
C ILE A 231 -32.69 -1.23 -5.43
N THR A 232 -32.76 -1.95 -4.32
CA THR A 232 -33.14 -1.44 -3.00
C THR A 232 -31.91 -1.26 -2.10
N ALA A 233 -32.06 -0.53 -1.00
CA ALA A 233 -30.96 -0.33 -0.05
C ALA A 233 -30.49 -1.66 0.58
N GLU A 234 -31.40 -2.60 0.80
CA GLU A 234 -31.07 -3.94 1.31
C GLU A 234 -30.17 -4.71 0.34
N HIS A 235 -30.39 -4.62 -0.97
CA HIS A 235 -29.53 -5.28 -1.96
C HIS A 235 -28.10 -4.73 -1.92
N VAL A 236 -27.95 -3.41 -1.80
CA VAL A 236 -26.63 -2.75 -1.66
C VAL A 236 -25.95 -3.20 -0.37
N GLN A 237 -26.69 -3.25 0.74
CA GLN A 237 -26.15 -3.65 2.04
C GLN A 237 -25.72 -5.13 2.06
N ASN A 238 -26.54 -6.00 1.50
CA ASN A 238 -26.23 -7.42 1.36
C ASN A 238 -24.98 -7.65 0.49
N TYR A 239 -24.86 -6.90 -0.61
CA TYR A 239 -23.70 -6.99 -1.49
C TYR A 239 -22.42 -6.51 -0.78
N LEU A 240 -22.50 -5.36 -0.11
CA LEU A 240 -21.39 -4.81 0.66
C LEU A 240 -21.05 -5.65 1.90
N ARG A 241 -21.93 -6.58 2.31
CA ARG A 241 -21.90 -7.25 3.60
C ARG A 241 -21.82 -6.26 4.76
N THR A 242 -22.34 -5.05 4.55
CA THR A 242 -22.47 -4.07 5.62
C THR A 242 -23.49 -4.60 6.59
N THR A 243 -23.09 -4.62 7.86
CA THR A 243 -24.05 -4.87 8.92
C THR A 243 -25.07 -3.72 8.99
N PRO A 244 -26.36 -4.02 9.13
CA PRO A 244 -27.39 -3.01 9.37
C PRO A 244 -27.01 -2.09 10.55
N SER A 245 -27.30 -0.80 10.42
CA SER A 245 -27.13 0.16 11.51
C SER A 245 -27.89 -0.26 12.78
N GLU A 246 -29.01 -0.96 12.61
CA GLU A 246 -29.79 -1.54 13.70
C GLU A 246 -28.97 -2.52 14.55
N THR A 247 -28.16 -3.39 13.95
CA THR A 247 -27.31 -4.34 14.69
C THR A 247 -26.24 -3.61 15.50
N VAL A 248 -25.69 -2.52 14.96
CA VAL A 248 -24.75 -1.66 15.69
C VAL A 248 -25.42 -1.04 16.90
N PHE A 249 -26.63 -0.51 16.72
CA PHE A 249 -27.42 0.04 17.82
C PHE A 249 -27.79 -1.01 18.85
N GLN A 250 -28.17 -2.22 18.44
CA GLN A 250 -28.44 -3.35 19.33
C GLN A 250 -27.20 -3.72 20.16
N LEU A 251 -26.00 -3.69 19.56
CA LEU A 251 -24.75 -3.93 20.29
C LEU A 251 -24.50 -2.85 21.35
N VAL A 252 -24.67 -1.57 20.98
CA VAL A 252 -24.51 -0.46 21.92
C VAL A 252 -25.55 -0.53 23.05
N ASP A 253 -26.81 -0.82 22.71
CA ASP A 253 -27.90 -0.98 23.66
C ASP A 253 -27.62 -2.16 24.62
N ALA A 254 -27.10 -3.28 24.12
CA ALA A 254 -26.70 -4.43 24.93
C ALA A 254 -25.55 -4.11 25.90
N ILE A 255 -24.53 -3.36 25.44
CA ILE A 255 -23.41 -2.93 26.30
C ILE A 255 -23.91 -1.99 27.42
N ILE A 256 -24.79 -1.04 27.09
CA ILE A 256 -25.39 -0.12 28.08
C ILE A 256 -26.30 -0.89 29.05
N GLY A 257 -27.09 -1.83 28.53
CA GLY A 257 -27.97 -2.71 29.29
C GLY A 257 -27.23 -3.74 30.15
N LYS A 258 -25.93 -3.93 29.93
CA LYS A 258 -25.08 -4.94 30.58
C LYS A 258 -25.52 -6.38 30.27
N ASP A 259 -26.07 -6.59 29.09
CA ASP A 259 -26.54 -7.90 28.62
C ASP A 259 -25.42 -8.63 27.87
N GLU A 260 -24.68 -9.47 28.60
CA GLU A 260 -23.61 -10.30 28.05
C GLU A 260 -24.09 -11.35 27.04
N GLN A 261 -25.30 -11.89 27.23
CA GLN A 261 -25.86 -12.91 26.32
C GLN A 261 -26.20 -12.30 24.97
N GLN A 262 -26.78 -11.10 24.98
CA GLN A 262 -27.11 -10.39 23.75
C GLN A 262 -25.84 -9.96 23.00
N VAL A 263 -24.80 -9.50 23.71
CA VAL A 263 -23.50 -9.16 23.10
C VAL A 263 -22.92 -10.37 22.35
N VAL A 264 -22.82 -11.53 23.00
CA VAL A 264 -22.28 -12.75 22.37
C VAL A 264 -23.15 -13.21 21.20
N SER A 265 -24.49 -13.13 21.33
CA SER A 265 -25.43 -13.49 20.27
C SER A 265 -25.24 -12.64 19.00
N ILE A 266 -25.04 -11.33 19.16
CA ILE A 266 -24.77 -10.41 18.04
C ILE A 266 -23.44 -10.78 17.36
N PHE A 267 -22.37 -11.02 18.11
CA PHE A 267 -21.10 -11.41 17.49
C PHE A 267 -21.16 -12.76 16.79
N ASN A 268 -21.93 -13.71 17.33
CA ASN A 268 -22.14 -15.00 16.67
C ASN A 268 -22.91 -14.84 15.35
N SER A 269 -23.96 -14.01 15.32
CA SER A 269 -24.71 -13.74 14.08
C SER A 269 -23.84 -13.05 13.03
N LEU A 270 -23.00 -12.09 13.42
CA LEU A 270 -22.03 -11.43 12.54
C LEU A 270 -21.03 -12.41 11.93
N ARG A 271 -20.54 -13.37 12.73
CA ARG A 271 -19.65 -14.45 12.26
C ARG A 271 -20.36 -15.37 11.27
N LEU A 272 -21.58 -15.80 11.59
CA LEU A 272 -22.38 -16.68 10.71
C LEU A 272 -22.70 -16.02 9.36
N GLN A 273 -22.93 -14.70 9.38
CA GLN A 273 -23.19 -13.91 8.16
C GLN A 273 -21.91 -13.53 7.39
N ASN A 274 -20.72 -13.90 7.89
CA ASN A 274 -19.43 -13.51 7.32
C ASN A 274 -19.31 -11.99 7.09
N ALA A 275 -19.79 -11.20 8.07
CA ALA A 275 -19.70 -9.75 8.03
C ALA A 275 -18.24 -9.28 8.07
N ASP A 276 -17.94 -8.15 7.42
CA ASP A 276 -16.59 -7.58 7.43
C ASP A 276 -16.34 -6.83 8.75
N GLN A 277 -15.33 -7.29 9.51
CA GLN A 277 -14.99 -6.71 10.82
C GLN A 277 -14.55 -5.24 10.72
N ARG A 278 -13.78 -4.88 9.69
CA ARG A 278 -13.28 -3.50 9.53
C ARG A 278 -14.42 -2.56 9.20
N GLN A 279 -15.31 -3.01 8.32
CA GLN A 279 -16.49 -2.24 7.96
C GLN A 279 -17.44 -2.09 9.15
N PHE A 280 -17.72 -3.16 9.90
CA PHE A 280 -18.54 -3.09 11.10
C PHE A 280 -17.98 -2.10 12.12
N LEU A 281 -16.66 -2.15 12.39
CA LEU A 281 -16.00 -1.22 13.30
C LEU A 281 -16.08 0.22 12.78
N SER A 282 -15.84 0.44 11.48
CA SER A 282 -15.97 1.76 10.86
C SER A 282 -17.39 2.31 11.01
N THR A 283 -18.41 1.49 10.77
CA THR A 283 -19.82 1.87 10.94
C THR A 283 -20.16 2.16 12.40
N LEU A 284 -19.68 1.34 13.34
CA LEU A 284 -19.82 1.57 14.78
C LEU A 284 -19.25 2.93 15.19
N LEU A 285 -18.00 3.23 14.77
CA LEU A 285 -17.35 4.49 15.08
C LEU A 285 -18.06 5.68 14.41
N HIS A 286 -18.51 5.52 13.17
CA HIS A 286 -19.21 6.59 12.46
C HIS A 286 -20.54 6.93 13.12
N LEU A 287 -21.35 5.92 13.48
CA LEU A 287 -22.64 6.11 14.14
C LEU A 287 -22.48 6.71 15.54
N LEU A 288 -21.51 6.25 16.32
CA LEU A 288 -21.23 6.85 17.63
C LEU A 288 -20.74 8.31 17.51
N HIS A 289 -19.98 8.64 16.47
CA HIS A 289 -19.54 10.00 16.20
C HIS A 289 -20.70 10.91 15.78
N GLN A 290 -21.58 10.42 14.90
CA GLN A 290 -22.78 11.15 14.48
C GLN A 290 -23.71 11.39 15.68
N ASP A 291 -23.93 10.38 16.51
CA ASP A 291 -24.73 10.50 17.74
C ASP A 291 -24.10 11.46 18.75
N LEU A 292 -22.76 11.48 18.89
CA LEU A 292 -22.05 12.46 19.71
C LEU A 292 -22.26 13.90 19.21
N ILE A 293 -22.20 14.12 17.89
CA ILE A 293 -22.47 15.43 17.29
C ILE A 293 -23.90 15.85 17.60
N LEU A 294 -24.88 14.97 17.34
CA LEU A 294 -26.29 15.24 17.65
C LEU A 294 -26.51 15.52 19.14
N ALA A 295 -25.85 14.78 20.04
CA ALA A 295 -25.95 15.01 21.48
C ALA A 295 -25.39 16.38 21.91
N ILE A 296 -24.53 17.00 21.10
CA ILE A 296 -23.96 18.33 21.35
C ILE A 296 -24.80 19.43 20.67
N THR A 297 -25.23 19.22 19.42
CA THR A 297 -25.95 20.23 18.62
C THR A 297 -27.45 20.22 18.89
N GLU A 298 -28.07 19.04 18.91
CA GLU A 298 -29.52 18.83 19.01
C GLU A 298 -29.86 17.65 19.96
N PRO A 299 -29.68 17.82 21.28
CA PRO A 299 -29.70 16.71 22.25
C PRO A 299 -31.03 15.94 22.33
N LYS A 300 -32.13 16.48 21.80
CA LYS A 300 -33.44 15.80 21.74
C LYS A 300 -33.52 14.73 20.64
N GLN A 301 -32.63 14.76 19.65
CA GLN A 301 -32.60 13.81 18.55
C GLN A 301 -31.52 12.74 18.71
N ALA A 302 -30.58 12.93 19.65
CA ALA A 302 -29.56 11.93 19.94
C ALA A 302 -30.16 10.70 20.62
N LYS A 303 -29.70 9.52 20.24
CA LYS A 303 -30.12 8.25 20.84
C LYS A 303 -29.39 8.02 22.16
N TYR A 304 -28.12 8.44 22.26
CA TYR A 304 -27.33 8.30 23.48
C TYR A 304 -26.90 9.65 24.06
N THR A 305 -26.56 9.64 25.35
CA THR A 305 -26.01 10.83 26.01
C THR A 305 -24.57 11.06 25.56
N LYS A 306 -24.16 12.32 25.40
CA LYS A 306 -22.78 12.75 25.10
C LYS A 306 -21.70 11.92 25.81
N ARG A 307 -21.87 11.65 27.11
CA ARG A 307 -20.93 10.88 27.94
C ARG A 307 -20.77 9.43 27.46
N ILE A 308 -21.86 8.78 27.05
CA ILE A 308 -21.85 7.40 26.58
C ILE A 308 -21.18 7.33 25.22
N SER A 309 -21.62 8.15 24.26
CA SER A 309 -21.07 8.14 22.90
C SER A 309 -19.58 8.46 22.90
N GLN A 310 -19.14 9.45 23.71
CA GLN A 310 -17.73 9.79 23.88
C GLN A 310 -16.92 8.65 24.52
N PHE A 311 -17.46 7.99 25.55
CA PHE A 311 -16.79 6.88 26.21
C PHE A 311 -16.61 5.69 25.27
N LEU A 312 -17.67 5.27 24.57
CA LEU A 312 -17.61 4.13 23.64
C LEU A 312 -16.70 4.42 22.45
N LEU A 313 -16.73 5.63 21.88
CA LEU A 313 -15.78 6.04 20.84
C LEU A 313 -14.33 5.89 21.30
N ALA A 314 -14.02 6.33 22.53
CA ALA A 314 -12.67 6.22 23.06
C ALA A 314 -12.23 4.76 23.28
N GLN A 315 -13.15 3.86 23.62
CA GLN A 315 -12.83 2.45 23.84
C GLN A 315 -12.69 1.66 22.52
N PHE A 316 -13.55 1.92 21.54
CA PHE A 316 -13.54 1.19 20.27
C PHE A 316 -12.58 1.77 19.22
N SER A 317 -12.09 3.00 19.40
CA SER A 317 -11.05 3.58 18.52
C SER A 317 -9.63 3.07 18.80
N LEU A 318 -9.45 2.23 19.82
CA LEU A 318 -8.15 1.68 20.16
C LEU A 318 -7.63 0.75 19.04
N PRO A 319 -6.33 0.80 18.69
CA PRO A 319 -5.77 -0.01 17.60
C PRO A 319 -5.98 -1.52 17.81
N GLU A 320 -5.89 -1.99 19.05
CA GLU A 320 -6.04 -3.40 19.44
C GLU A 320 -7.41 -3.98 19.05
N VAL A 321 -8.44 -3.14 19.09
CA VAL A 321 -9.83 -3.50 18.72
C VAL A 321 -9.98 -3.68 17.20
N SER A 322 -9.17 -2.96 16.43
CA SER A 322 -9.18 -3.00 14.96
C SER A 322 -8.44 -4.21 14.37
N ILE A 323 -7.58 -4.86 15.17
CA ILE A 323 -6.80 -6.02 14.71
C ILE A 323 -7.77 -7.19 14.49
N SER A 324 -7.74 -7.77 13.30
CA SER A 324 -8.46 -9.00 13.02
C SER A 324 -7.57 -10.18 13.38
N GLY A 325 -8.05 -11.03 14.28
CA GLY A 325 -7.36 -12.25 14.70
C GLY A 325 -7.82 -13.48 13.90
N PRO A 326 -7.33 -14.68 14.26
CA PRO A 326 -7.77 -15.94 13.63
C PRO A 326 -9.27 -16.21 13.82
N ILE A 327 -9.87 -15.64 14.88
CA ILE A 327 -11.31 -15.62 15.10
C ILE A 327 -11.84 -14.23 14.74
N PRO A 328 -12.73 -14.10 13.74
CA PRO A 328 -13.32 -12.82 13.37
C PRO A 328 -14.02 -12.14 14.56
N PHE A 329 -13.90 -10.82 14.68
CA PHE A 329 -14.54 -10.01 15.74
C PHE A 329 -14.09 -10.30 17.18
N LEU A 330 -13.16 -11.23 17.44
CA LEU A 330 -12.79 -11.62 18.81
C LEU A 330 -12.36 -10.43 19.68
N ASN A 331 -11.51 -9.55 19.16
CA ASN A 331 -11.03 -8.38 19.91
C ASN A 331 -12.17 -7.40 20.21
N LEU A 332 -13.12 -7.24 19.28
CA LEU A 332 -14.30 -6.40 19.48
C LEU A 332 -15.26 -7.00 20.53
N GLU A 333 -15.42 -8.32 20.50
CA GLU A 333 -16.26 -9.09 21.43
C GLU A 333 -15.69 -9.02 22.84
N LEU A 334 -14.40 -9.34 23.01
CA LEU A 334 -13.71 -9.25 24.29
C LEU A 334 -13.78 -7.83 24.86
N LYS A 335 -13.60 -6.81 24.01
CA LYS A 335 -13.70 -5.42 24.47
C LYS A 335 -15.11 -5.07 24.93
N SER A 336 -16.13 -5.48 24.17
CA SER A 336 -17.54 -5.27 24.53
C SER A 336 -17.87 -5.94 25.88
N LEU A 337 -17.43 -7.18 26.07
CA LEU A 337 -17.64 -7.92 27.32
C LEU A 337 -16.86 -7.31 28.50
N GLU A 338 -15.62 -6.88 28.30
CA GLU A 338 -14.83 -6.17 29.33
C GLU A 338 -15.58 -4.93 29.84
N LEU A 339 -16.21 -4.16 28.94
CA LEU A 339 -17.01 -2.99 29.32
C LEU A 339 -18.24 -3.37 30.15
N VAL A 340 -18.92 -4.47 29.79
CA VAL A 340 -20.06 -5.00 30.53
C VAL A 340 -19.63 -5.45 31.94
N PHE A 341 -18.58 -6.27 32.05
CA PHE A 341 -18.08 -6.77 33.33
C PHE A 341 -17.63 -5.63 34.25
N ARG A 342 -16.85 -4.67 33.74
CA ARG A 342 -16.41 -3.51 34.52
C ARG A 342 -17.58 -2.66 35.03
N ALA A 343 -18.69 -2.64 34.28
CA ALA A 343 -19.90 -1.93 34.69
C ALA A 343 -20.73 -2.72 35.71
N GLN A 344 -20.69 -4.05 35.71
CA GLN A 344 -21.30 -4.93 36.70
C GLN A 344 -20.51 -4.89 38.03
N GLU A 345 -19.18 -5.00 38.00
CA GLU A 345 -18.32 -4.95 39.19
C GLU A 345 -18.46 -3.64 39.99
N LYS A 346 -18.66 -2.50 39.30
CA LYS A 346 -18.95 -1.22 39.96
C LYS A 346 -20.30 -1.18 40.68
N ARG A 347 -21.21 -2.10 40.37
CA ARG A 347 -22.54 -2.22 40.99
C ARG A 347 -22.50 -3.19 42.18
N ASP A 348 -21.73 -4.27 42.05
CA ASP A 348 -21.58 -5.31 43.10
C ASP A 348 -20.48 -4.97 44.12
N GLY A 349 -19.60 -4.03 43.80
CA GLY A 349 -18.52 -3.49 44.64
C GLY A 349 -18.94 -2.66 45.87
N GLY A 350 -20.10 -2.96 46.45
CA GLY A 350 -20.37 -2.77 47.88
C GLY A 350 -19.88 -3.97 48.74
N ALA A 351 -19.47 -5.09 48.12
CA ALA A 351 -18.85 -6.20 48.85
C ALA A 351 -17.77 -6.89 47.99
N THR A 352 -16.63 -7.15 48.64
CA THR A 352 -15.47 -7.94 48.17
C THR A 352 -14.63 -7.38 47.03
N ALA A 353 -13.78 -6.40 47.39
CA ALA A 353 -12.56 -6.10 46.64
C ALA A 353 -11.56 -7.26 46.77
N ILE A 354 -11.36 -8.03 45.69
CA ILE A 354 -10.12 -8.79 45.50
C ILE A 354 -9.12 -7.83 44.88
N SER A 355 -8.20 -7.33 45.71
CA SER A 355 -7.09 -6.51 45.25
C SER A 355 -6.07 -7.38 44.51
N PRO A 356 -5.58 -7.02 43.32
CA PRO A 356 -4.38 -7.64 42.79
C PRO A 356 -3.19 -7.12 43.61
N SER A 357 -2.54 -8.07 44.30
CA SER A 357 -1.37 -7.86 45.12
C SER A 357 -0.24 -7.17 44.36
N SER A 358 0.33 -6.18 45.02
CA SER A 358 1.59 -5.50 44.77
C SER A 358 2.76 -6.43 44.42
N ARG A 359 3.49 -6.10 43.35
CA ARG A 359 4.94 -6.30 43.28
C ARG A 359 5.65 -4.97 43.02
N SER A 360 5.96 -4.32 44.14
CA SER A 360 7.20 -3.63 44.46
C SER A 360 7.93 -2.85 43.34
N ALA A 361 7.68 -1.55 43.29
CA ALA A 361 8.72 -0.57 42.97
C ALA A 361 9.37 -0.14 44.30
N SER A 362 10.61 -0.60 44.56
CA SER A 362 11.44 -0.05 45.63
C SER A 362 12.25 1.12 45.10
N ALA A 363 12.00 2.27 45.70
CA ALA A 363 12.74 3.51 45.59
C ALA A 363 14.13 3.43 46.26
N VAL A 364 15.02 4.38 45.91
CA VAL A 364 15.75 5.31 46.81
C VAL A 364 16.60 6.20 45.88
N SER A 365 16.20 7.46 45.62
CA SER A 365 16.52 8.70 46.35
C SER A 365 17.94 9.25 46.15
N GLY A 366 18.02 10.50 45.66
CA GLY A 366 19.21 11.35 45.70
C GLY A 366 18.87 12.78 45.27
N SER A 367 19.01 13.73 46.19
CA SER A 367 18.39 15.05 46.21
C SER A 367 19.17 16.16 45.46
N ARG A 368 18.44 17.27 45.22
CA ARG A 368 18.86 18.69 45.17
C ARG A 368 19.23 19.38 43.84
N ASN A 369 18.35 20.33 43.52
CA ASN A 369 18.55 21.78 43.37
C ASN A 369 18.28 22.41 41.99
N VAL A 370 17.42 23.43 42.10
CA VAL A 370 16.94 24.39 41.11
C VAL A 370 18.01 25.46 40.87
N ALA A 371 18.29 25.81 39.61
CA ALA A 371 18.62 27.17 39.20
C ALA A 371 18.65 27.34 37.66
N ALA A 372 17.78 28.25 37.19
CA ALA A 372 17.96 29.27 36.14
C ALA A 372 18.60 28.92 34.77
N ALA A 373 17.84 29.20 33.70
CA ALA A 373 18.36 29.60 32.39
C ALA A 373 18.98 31.02 32.47
N PRO A 374 19.93 31.41 31.58
CA PRO A 374 19.50 32.07 30.33
C PRO A 374 20.39 31.82 29.07
N GLN A 375 19.75 32.04 27.91
CA GLN A 375 20.18 32.73 26.66
C GLN A 375 21.60 33.35 26.58
N MET A 376 22.30 33.58 25.45
CA MET A 376 22.08 33.57 23.99
C MET A 376 23.46 33.74 23.29
N SER A 377 23.55 33.32 22.03
CA SER A 377 24.31 33.89 20.89
C SER A 377 25.83 34.13 20.90
N SER A 378 26.45 33.57 19.84
CA SER A 378 27.41 34.16 18.88
C SER A 378 28.83 34.53 19.32
N SER A 379 29.82 33.90 18.67
CA SER A 379 30.77 34.59 17.77
C SER A 379 31.56 33.59 16.91
N LEU A 380 31.73 33.95 15.64
CA LEU A 380 32.41 33.24 14.55
C LEU A 380 33.91 33.63 14.45
N SER A 381 34.66 32.80 13.70
CA SER A 381 35.90 33.07 12.91
C SER A 381 37.21 33.11 13.73
N HIS A 382 38.36 32.54 13.36
CA HIS A 382 38.98 32.00 12.13
C HIS A 382 39.99 30.90 12.57
N VAL A 383 40.33 29.85 11.80
CA VAL A 383 41.46 29.74 10.84
C VAL A 383 41.35 28.31 10.29
N ALA A 384 40.95 28.09 9.03
CA ALA A 384 41.78 27.98 7.82
C ALA A 384 42.87 26.89 7.88
N ASP A 385 42.94 26.11 6.80
CA ASP A 385 43.95 25.09 6.43
C ASP A 385 43.87 23.69 7.06
N ARG A 386 43.21 22.77 6.33
CA ARG A 386 43.83 21.61 5.63
C ARG A 386 42.77 20.59 5.22
N VAL A 387 42.36 20.66 3.96
CA VAL A 387 41.66 19.56 3.26
C VAL A 387 42.71 18.81 2.44
N PRO A 388 42.92 17.50 2.63
CA PRO A 388 43.57 16.69 1.61
C PRO A 388 42.55 16.41 0.51
N SER A 389 42.88 16.90 -0.68
CA SER A 389 42.28 16.56 -1.97
C SER A 389 42.09 15.04 -2.13
N HIS A 390 40.84 14.57 -2.23
CA HIS A 390 40.57 13.27 -2.83
C HIS A 390 40.80 13.39 -4.33
N GLN A 391 41.92 12.81 -4.77
CA GLN A 391 42.26 12.62 -6.16
C GLN A 391 41.18 11.79 -6.86
N THR A 392 40.78 12.31 -8.01
CA THR A 392 40.09 11.63 -9.09
C THR A 392 40.88 10.40 -9.47
N VAL A 393 40.37 9.20 -9.17
CA VAL A 393 40.86 7.96 -9.76
C VAL A 393 39.91 7.64 -10.90
N GLU A 394 40.44 7.70 -12.12
CA GLU A 394 39.80 7.20 -13.34
C GLU A 394 39.35 5.74 -13.17
N PRO A 395 38.31 5.30 -13.90
CA PRO A 395 37.83 3.93 -13.80
C PRO A 395 38.89 2.97 -14.35
N VAL A 396 39.53 2.22 -13.45
CA VAL A 396 40.27 1.01 -13.82
C VAL A 396 39.26 0.04 -14.41
N GLN A 397 39.42 -0.26 -15.69
CA GLN A 397 38.72 -1.32 -16.41
C GLN A 397 38.85 -2.61 -15.59
N ALA A 398 37.73 -3.11 -15.07
CA ALA A 398 37.67 -4.44 -14.49
C ALA A 398 37.77 -5.45 -15.64
N ASP A 399 39.00 -5.89 -15.85
CA ASP A 399 39.39 -6.96 -16.73
C ASP A 399 38.54 -8.22 -16.43
N GLN A 400 37.96 -8.81 -17.48
CA GLN A 400 37.08 -9.97 -17.44
C GLN A 400 37.86 -11.29 -17.23
N SER A 401 38.86 -11.29 -16.34
CA SER A 401 39.84 -12.36 -16.19
C SER A 401 39.88 -12.92 -14.75
N SER A 402 38.73 -13.36 -14.21
CA SER A 402 38.71 -14.18 -12.98
C SER A 402 37.49 -15.12 -12.88
N LEU A 403 37.08 -15.71 -14.01
CA LEU A 403 36.31 -16.94 -14.00
C LEU A 403 37.30 -18.11 -13.88
N HIS A 404 37.17 -18.90 -12.80
CA HIS A 404 37.94 -20.12 -12.47
C HIS A 404 39.32 -19.93 -11.81
N ARG A 405 39.35 -19.67 -10.49
CA ARG A 405 40.39 -20.25 -9.61
C ARG A 405 39.75 -21.41 -8.85
N ALA A 406 40.27 -22.62 -9.03
CA ALA A 406 39.96 -23.74 -8.15
C ALA A 406 40.48 -23.39 -6.75
N GLY A 407 39.61 -23.37 -5.74
CA GLY A 407 40.02 -23.18 -4.36
C GLY A 407 40.95 -24.32 -3.93
N ASP A 408 42.00 -24.00 -3.17
CA ASP A 408 42.84 -25.02 -2.53
C ASP A 408 41.96 -25.82 -1.55
N PRO A 409 41.75 -27.14 -1.78
CA PRO A 409 40.85 -27.94 -0.95
C PRO A 409 41.24 -27.94 0.54
N ALA A 410 42.53 -27.78 0.84
CA ALA A 410 43.04 -27.74 2.21
C ALA A 410 42.59 -26.46 2.95
N LEU A 411 42.61 -25.31 2.27
CA LEU A 411 42.19 -24.03 2.85
C LEU A 411 40.66 -23.96 3.00
N SER A 412 39.92 -24.53 2.04
CA SER A 412 38.45 -24.63 2.12
C SER A 412 37.99 -25.54 3.26
N MET A 413 38.70 -26.66 3.54
CA MET A 413 38.42 -27.49 4.72
C MET A 413 38.71 -26.75 6.03
N LEU A 414 39.82 -26.02 6.11
CA LEU A 414 40.18 -25.24 7.30
C LEU A 414 39.13 -24.14 7.61
N LEU A 415 38.54 -23.52 6.58
CA LEU A 415 37.45 -22.54 6.75
C LEU A 415 36.17 -23.18 7.28
N ILE A 416 35.85 -24.40 6.83
CA ILE A 416 34.68 -25.16 7.30
C ILE A 416 34.89 -25.58 8.76
N GLU A 417 36.08 -26.04 9.14
CA GLU A 417 36.39 -26.36 10.54
C GLU A 417 36.30 -25.13 11.45
N LYS A 418 36.74 -23.97 10.95
CA LYS A 418 36.69 -22.69 11.66
C LYS A 418 35.46 -21.83 11.34
N TRP A 419 34.35 -22.45 10.92
CA TRP A 419 33.16 -21.72 10.46
C TRP A 419 32.60 -20.76 11.53
N GLN A 420 32.63 -21.14 12.80
CA GLN A 420 32.16 -20.27 13.89
C GLN A 420 33.06 -19.04 14.09
N GLU A 421 34.38 -19.19 13.98
CA GLU A 421 35.35 -18.08 14.03
C GLU A 421 35.16 -17.15 12.81
N PHE A 422 34.87 -17.72 11.63
CA PHE A 422 34.55 -16.97 10.42
C PHE A 422 33.29 -16.14 10.54
N VAL A 423 32.19 -16.73 11.04
CA VAL A 423 30.95 -16.00 11.27
C VAL A 423 31.13 -14.86 12.29
N ALA A 424 31.94 -15.08 13.33
CA ALA A 424 32.28 -14.04 14.30
C ALA A 424 33.12 -12.90 13.69
N ALA A 425 34.07 -13.21 12.80
CA ALA A 425 34.83 -12.20 12.07
C ALA A 425 33.96 -11.39 11.10
N VAL A 426 32.96 -12.02 10.48
CA VAL A 426 31.96 -11.33 9.64
C VAL A 426 31.04 -10.45 10.48
N GLU A 427 30.67 -10.86 11.69
CA GLU A 427 29.80 -10.08 12.60
C GLU A 427 30.40 -8.74 12.99
N GLN A 428 31.73 -8.66 13.17
CA GLN A 428 32.39 -7.39 13.47
C GLN A 428 32.27 -6.35 12.35
N ARG A 429 32.00 -6.80 11.11
CA ARG A 429 31.88 -5.94 9.93
C ARG A 429 30.44 -5.75 9.49
N ASN A 430 29.59 -6.77 9.67
CA ASN A 430 28.19 -6.73 9.29
C ASN A 430 27.35 -7.77 10.07
N SER A 431 26.58 -7.29 11.05
CA SER A 431 25.74 -8.14 11.90
C SER A 431 24.61 -8.84 11.14
N SER A 432 24.07 -8.22 10.09
CA SER A 432 23.00 -8.80 9.27
C SER A 432 23.51 -9.95 8.41
N LEU A 433 24.72 -9.82 7.84
CA LEU A 433 25.37 -10.89 7.07
C LEU A 433 25.74 -12.08 7.96
N ALA A 434 26.23 -11.82 9.18
CA ALA A 434 26.54 -12.88 10.15
C ALA A 434 25.27 -13.66 10.56
N ALA A 435 24.12 -12.99 10.73
CA ALA A 435 22.85 -13.67 11.00
C ALA A 435 22.44 -14.63 9.87
N LEU A 436 22.65 -14.24 8.61
CA LEU A 436 22.40 -15.10 7.44
C LEU A 436 23.33 -16.32 7.44
N LEU A 437 24.63 -16.12 7.69
CA LEU A 437 25.61 -17.20 7.71
C LEU A 437 25.44 -18.17 8.88
N ARG A 438 24.91 -17.71 10.04
CA ARG A 438 24.54 -18.61 11.16
C ARG A 438 23.45 -19.60 10.79
N SER A 439 22.53 -19.17 9.92
CA SER A 439 21.43 -20.01 9.42
C SER A 439 21.82 -20.88 8.22
N ALA A 440 23.06 -20.76 7.74
CA ALA A 440 23.56 -21.44 6.56
C ALA A 440 24.44 -22.65 6.92
N LYS A 441 24.42 -23.68 6.08
CA LYS A 441 25.29 -24.85 6.22
C LYS A 441 26.45 -24.75 5.23
N ALA A 442 27.68 -24.77 5.74
CA ALA A 442 28.87 -24.81 4.90
C ALA A 442 29.27 -26.25 4.55
N SER A 443 29.52 -26.55 3.28
CA SER A 443 29.98 -27.84 2.78
C SER A 443 31.05 -27.66 1.71
N LEU A 444 31.86 -28.70 1.45
CA LEU A 444 32.88 -28.65 0.40
C LEU A 444 32.27 -29.11 -0.92
N THR A 445 32.45 -28.32 -1.99
CA THR A 445 32.06 -28.72 -3.35
C THR A 445 33.07 -29.70 -3.95
N ALA A 446 32.64 -30.47 -4.96
CA ALA A 446 33.52 -31.33 -5.75
C ALA A 446 34.69 -30.59 -6.45
N ASN A 447 34.57 -29.26 -6.59
CA ASN A 447 35.57 -28.38 -7.21
C ASN A 447 36.55 -27.75 -6.20
N GLY A 448 36.49 -28.12 -4.91
CA GLY A 448 37.37 -27.58 -3.88
C GLY A 448 36.94 -26.22 -3.28
N ASN A 449 35.76 -25.71 -3.65
CA ASN A 449 35.21 -24.44 -3.16
C ASN A 449 34.28 -24.63 -1.96
N VAL A 450 34.07 -23.57 -1.17
CA VAL A 450 33.14 -23.56 -0.04
C VAL A 450 31.72 -23.31 -0.54
N CYS A 451 30.85 -24.30 -0.39
CA CYS A 451 29.42 -24.19 -0.64
C CYS A 451 28.71 -23.68 0.63
N VAL A 452 27.89 -22.66 0.49
CA VAL A 452 27.02 -22.17 1.55
C VAL A 452 25.57 -22.43 1.14
N GLU A 453 24.94 -23.39 1.82
CA GLU A 453 23.54 -23.77 1.61
C GLU A 453 22.62 -22.89 2.47
N VAL A 454 21.66 -22.24 1.81
CA VAL A 454 20.64 -21.39 2.44
C VAL A 454 19.23 -21.89 2.10
N PHE A 455 18.28 -21.72 3.03
CA PHE A 455 16.90 -22.22 2.88
C PHE A 455 16.01 -21.37 1.97
N TYR A 456 16.33 -20.08 1.79
CA TYR A 456 15.47 -19.14 1.05
C TYR A 456 16.22 -18.52 -0.14
N GLN A 457 15.52 -18.39 -1.27
CA GLN A 457 16.07 -17.80 -2.50
C GLN A 457 16.53 -16.36 -2.27
N PHE A 458 15.80 -15.59 -1.46
CA PHE A 458 16.17 -14.23 -1.07
C PHE A 458 17.53 -14.15 -0.37
N HIS A 459 17.85 -15.09 0.53
CA HIS A 459 19.14 -15.12 1.23
C HIS A 459 20.29 -15.43 0.25
N ARG A 460 20.06 -16.34 -0.70
CA ARG A 460 21.05 -16.66 -1.75
C ARG A 460 21.35 -15.45 -2.62
N ASP A 461 20.30 -14.73 -3.03
CA ASP A 461 20.43 -13.59 -3.93
C ASP A 461 21.03 -12.38 -3.21
N GLN A 462 20.80 -12.22 -1.90
CA GLN A 462 21.56 -11.28 -1.07
C GLN A 462 23.06 -11.64 -1.03
N LEU A 463 23.42 -12.88 -0.70
CA LEU A 463 24.84 -13.30 -0.60
C LEU A 463 25.65 -13.14 -1.90
N LYS A 464 24.97 -13.13 -3.06
CA LYS A 464 25.59 -12.86 -4.37
C LYS A 464 25.90 -11.40 -4.64
N GLN A 465 25.41 -10.46 -3.83
CA GLN A 465 25.65 -9.04 -4.04
C GLN A 465 27.15 -8.70 -3.90
N PRO A 466 27.71 -7.85 -4.77
CA PRO A 466 29.15 -7.53 -4.78
C PRO A 466 29.62 -6.90 -3.47
N LYS A 467 28.74 -6.16 -2.78
CA LYS A 467 29.01 -5.54 -1.47
C LYS A 467 29.27 -6.54 -0.35
N PHE A 468 28.59 -7.69 -0.37
CA PHE A 468 28.79 -8.73 0.65
C PHE A 468 29.95 -9.65 0.29
N ARG A 469 30.20 -9.87 -1.00
CA ARG A 469 31.36 -10.64 -1.47
C ARG A 469 32.68 -10.01 -1.00
N SER A 470 32.82 -8.68 -1.09
CA SER A 470 34.01 -7.99 -0.57
C SER A 470 34.20 -8.14 0.95
N ILE A 471 33.12 -8.28 1.71
CA ILE A 471 33.18 -8.49 3.17
C ILE A 471 33.59 -9.93 3.50
N LEU A 472 33.07 -10.91 2.74
CA LEU A 472 33.46 -12.31 2.88
C LEU A 472 34.93 -12.53 2.50
N ASP A 473 35.40 -11.90 1.43
CA ASP A 473 36.80 -11.98 1.00
C ASP A 473 37.75 -11.40 2.06
N GLN A 474 37.41 -10.24 2.63
CA GLN A 474 38.18 -9.63 3.73
C GLN A 474 38.17 -10.47 5.01
N ALA A 475 37.03 -11.12 5.32
CA ALA A 475 36.95 -12.02 6.46
C ALA A 475 37.82 -13.28 6.23
N CYS A 476 37.85 -13.82 5.00
CA CYS A 476 38.74 -14.94 4.64
C CYS A 476 40.22 -14.55 4.73
N GLU A 477 40.58 -13.37 4.23
CA GLU A 477 41.95 -12.86 4.31
C GLU A 477 42.42 -12.73 5.77
N SER A 478 41.55 -12.29 6.67
CA SER A 478 41.88 -12.16 8.10
C SER A 478 42.08 -13.49 8.84
N LEU A 479 41.45 -14.58 8.38
CA LEU A 479 41.46 -15.88 9.07
C LEU A 479 42.40 -16.90 8.42
N ILE A 480 42.50 -16.88 7.09
CA ILE A 480 43.18 -17.92 6.29
C ILE A 480 44.24 -17.30 5.36
N GLY A 481 44.33 -15.97 5.28
CA GLY A 481 45.39 -15.26 4.55
C GLY A 481 45.23 -15.22 3.03
N GLN A 482 44.17 -15.84 2.47
CA GLN A 482 43.84 -15.78 1.04
C GLN A 482 42.31 -15.73 0.82
N PRO A 483 41.83 -15.05 -0.25
CA PRO A 483 40.41 -15.07 -0.62
C PRO A 483 40.02 -16.45 -1.18
N THR A 484 38.92 -17.02 -0.70
CA THR A 484 38.39 -18.31 -1.16
C THR A 484 37.13 -18.11 -2.01
N ALA A 485 36.90 -18.98 -2.98
CA ALA A 485 35.71 -18.92 -3.81
C ALA A 485 34.50 -19.52 -3.08
N PHE A 486 33.44 -18.73 -2.97
CA PHE A 486 32.15 -19.16 -2.40
C PHE A 486 31.14 -19.53 -3.50
N GLU A 487 30.50 -20.68 -3.34
CA GLU A 487 29.32 -21.08 -4.11
C GLU A 487 28.09 -21.06 -3.20
N PHE A 488 27.00 -20.43 -3.65
CA PHE A 488 25.77 -20.30 -2.86
C PHE A 488 24.65 -21.14 -3.46
N GLN A 489 24.19 -22.15 -2.73
CA GLN A 489 23.16 -23.09 -3.17
C GLN A 489 21.91 -23.03 -2.28
N LEU A 490 20.78 -23.41 -2.86
CA LEU A 490 19.54 -23.60 -2.10
C LEU A 490 19.56 -25.00 -1.49
N ALA A 491 19.27 -25.11 -0.20
CA ALA A 491 19.05 -26.41 0.42
C ALA A 491 17.91 -27.13 -0.31
N GLN A 492 18.18 -28.30 -0.88
CA GLN A 492 17.11 -29.12 -1.46
C GLN A 492 16.18 -29.56 -0.32
N SER A 493 14.88 -29.33 -0.47
CA SER A 493 13.88 -29.80 0.47
C SER A 493 13.99 -31.32 0.60
N GLY A 494 14.52 -31.80 1.72
CA GLY A 494 14.40 -33.20 2.08
C GLY A 494 12.91 -33.51 2.22
N LYS A 495 12.39 -34.33 1.29
CA LYS A 495 11.03 -34.88 1.21
C LYS A 495 9.90 -33.88 1.44
N VAL A 496 9.17 -33.60 0.36
CA VAL A 496 7.74 -33.30 0.41
C VAL A 496 7.10 -34.20 1.46
N ALA A 497 6.58 -33.61 2.54
CA ALA A 497 5.66 -34.31 3.40
C ALA A 497 4.52 -34.79 2.49
N GLU A 498 4.45 -36.12 2.32
CA GLU A 498 3.33 -36.76 1.65
C GLU A 498 2.05 -36.13 2.16
N SER A 499 1.20 -35.79 1.19
CA SER A 499 -0.23 -35.59 1.39
C SER A 499 -0.73 -36.43 2.56
N LEU A 500 -1.40 -35.80 3.52
CA LEU A 500 -2.24 -36.46 4.51
C LEU A 500 -3.35 -37.24 3.79
N SER A 501 -3.01 -38.40 3.25
CA SER A 501 -3.95 -39.49 3.07
C SER A 501 -4.09 -40.15 4.44
N THR A 502 -5.31 -40.11 4.95
CA THR A 502 -5.82 -40.84 6.12
C THR A 502 -5.13 -42.19 6.30
N VAL A 503 -4.27 -42.29 7.31
CA VAL A 503 -3.79 -43.57 7.83
C VAL A 503 -4.83 -44.06 8.83
N THR A 504 -5.46 -45.18 8.49
CA THR A 504 -6.26 -45.99 9.41
C THR A 504 -5.33 -46.66 10.40
N VAL A 505 -5.51 -46.37 11.69
CA VAL A 505 -4.75 -46.98 12.79
C VAL A 505 -5.32 -48.38 13.06
N PRO A 506 -4.51 -49.45 13.16
CA PRO A 506 -4.99 -50.75 13.62
C PRO A 506 -5.46 -50.65 15.08
N SER A 507 -6.62 -51.22 15.36
CA SER A 507 -7.40 -51.09 16.59
C SER A 507 -6.79 -51.82 17.82
N GLY A 508 -5.61 -51.39 18.29
CA GLY A 508 -4.99 -51.98 19.48
C GLY A 508 -4.06 -51.09 20.30
N GLU A 509 -3.56 -49.97 19.76
CA GLU A 509 -2.53 -49.14 20.44
C GLU A 509 -3.04 -47.75 20.89
N ALA A 510 -4.31 -47.43 20.65
CA ALA A 510 -4.89 -46.13 21.01
C ALA A 510 -5.04 -45.95 22.54
N ASP A 511 -5.34 -47.02 23.27
CA ASP A 511 -5.58 -46.94 24.72
C ASP A 511 -4.30 -46.68 25.53
N GLN A 512 -3.15 -47.15 25.04
CA GLN A 512 -1.86 -46.94 25.72
C GLN A 512 -1.36 -45.50 25.59
N LEU A 513 -1.64 -44.83 24.46
CA LEU A 513 -1.29 -43.42 24.25
C LEU A 513 -2.19 -42.48 25.04
N ILE A 514 -3.47 -42.84 25.26
CA ILE A 514 -4.40 -42.05 26.07
C ILE A 514 -4.04 -42.12 27.56
N GLN A 515 -3.61 -43.29 28.07
CA GLN A 515 -3.11 -43.42 29.45
C GLN A 515 -1.82 -42.63 29.69
N LEU A 516 -0.87 -42.68 28.76
CA LEU A 516 0.38 -41.91 28.85
C LEU A 516 0.14 -40.39 28.79
N ALA A 517 -0.88 -39.94 28.05
CA ALA A 517 -1.26 -38.53 28.00
C ALA A 517 -1.95 -38.05 29.29
N GLN A 518 -2.67 -38.93 30.00
CA GLN A 518 -3.32 -38.58 31.27
C GLN A 518 -2.34 -38.49 32.45
N GLU A 519 -1.24 -39.25 32.46
CA GLU A 519 -0.22 -39.18 33.51
C GLU A 519 0.69 -37.94 33.42
N VAL A 520 0.78 -37.30 32.26
CA VAL A 520 1.68 -36.15 32.03
C VAL A 520 0.98 -34.80 32.26
N PHE A 521 -0.36 -34.76 32.16
CA PHE A 521 -1.14 -33.51 32.16
C PHE A 521 -2.15 -33.36 33.32
N LEU A 522 -2.09 -34.24 34.32
CA LEU A 522 -2.73 -34.08 35.64
C LEU A 522 -1.65 -34.10 36.73
#